data_AF-A0A916F3K2-F1
#
_entry.id   AF-A0A916F3K2-F1
#
_cell.length_a   1.000
_cell.length_b   1.000
_cell.length_c   1.000
_cell.angle_alpha   90.00
_cell.angle_beta   90.00
_cell.angle_gamma   90.00
#
_symmetry.space_group_name_H-M   'P 1'
#
loop_
_entity.id
_entity.type
_entity.pdbx_description
1 polymer ?
#
loop_
_entity_poly.entity_id
_entity_poly.type
_entity_poly.pdbx_seq_one_letter_code
_entity_poly.pdbx_strand_id
1 'polypeptide(L)'
;MLIAEAMSDDGQQRQAADELFYAFNLEELVPQDHLLRSIDRFLDFTDLRKHLAPCYSHTGRPSVDPELMIRMLLIGYCLGIRSERQLCEEINLNLAYRWFCRLSITDKVPDHSTFSKNRHGRFRESEAFRFVFEQIIKRCIEEGLIGGEGFAVDASVVKADASRQRYHEDDDDDWGGGSRAINEYLDALHEDGSSITPAKNVSQTDPRRAGRRHPAARLTMLTPPTIWSTPRPGSSSM
;
A
#
# COMPACT_ATOMS: atom_id res chain seq x y z
N MET A 1 36.54 -32.66 -70.05
CA MET A 1 36.76 -33.68 -69.00
C MET A 1 36.33 -33.02 -67.70
N LEU A 2 35.03 -33.03 -67.39
CA LEU A 2 34.32 -34.00 -66.50
C LEU A 2 34.69 -33.71 -65.03
N ILE A 3 33.83 -33.40 -64.03
CA ILE A 3 32.44 -33.74 -63.61
C ILE A 3 32.12 -32.76 -62.42
N ALA A 4 31.01 -32.02 -62.30
CA ALA A 4 29.63 -32.31 -61.83
C ALA A 4 29.47 -32.97 -60.41
N GLU A 5 28.48 -32.51 -59.63
CA GLU A 5 27.91 -33.09 -58.38
C GLU A 5 28.79 -33.00 -57.08
N ALA A 6 28.28 -32.76 -55.87
CA ALA A 6 26.94 -32.95 -55.33
C ALA A 6 26.62 -32.00 -54.15
N MET A 7 25.33 -31.72 -53.99
CA MET A 7 24.66 -31.27 -52.76
C MET A 7 24.88 -32.25 -51.60
N SER A 8 24.97 -31.73 -50.37
CA SER A 8 24.54 -32.34 -49.09
C SER A 8 24.63 -31.20 -48.07
N ASP A 9 23.56 -30.43 -47.81
CA ASP A 9 22.41 -30.77 -46.98
C ASP A 9 22.77 -31.66 -45.78
N ASP A 10 23.46 -31.08 -44.81
CA ASP A 10 23.42 -31.57 -43.43
C ASP A 10 22.62 -30.56 -42.61
N GLY A 11 21.30 -30.55 -42.86
CA GLY A 11 20.35 -30.18 -41.83
C GLY A 11 20.63 -31.03 -40.60
N GLN A 12 21.28 -30.46 -39.59
CA GLN A 12 21.31 -31.02 -38.25
C GLN A 12 19.87 -31.03 -37.71
N GLN A 13 19.14 -32.08 -38.06
CA GLN A 13 18.00 -32.54 -37.29
C GLN A 13 18.51 -32.81 -35.88
N ARG A 14 18.33 -31.82 -35.01
CA ARG A 14 18.35 -32.00 -33.57
C ARG A 14 17.30 -33.06 -33.29
N GLN A 15 17.75 -34.31 -33.15
CA GLN A 15 16.93 -35.34 -32.55
C GLN A 15 16.66 -34.87 -31.12
N ALA A 16 15.53 -34.20 -30.94
CA ALA A 16 14.93 -34.02 -29.63
C ALA A 16 14.53 -35.43 -29.19
N ALA A 17 15.43 -36.07 -28.45
CA ALA A 17 15.02 -37.19 -27.63
C ALA A 17 13.92 -36.67 -26.71
N ASP A 18 12.71 -37.22 -26.84
CA ASP A 18 11.64 -37.01 -25.88
C ASP A 18 12.07 -37.63 -24.55
N GLU A 19 12.87 -36.90 -23.78
CA GLU A 19 13.05 -37.15 -22.36
C GLU A 19 11.70 -36.89 -21.68
N LEU A 20 10.95 -37.97 -21.45
CA LEU A 20 9.62 -37.97 -20.83
C LEU A 20 9.61 -37.41 -19.39
N PHE A 21 10.77 -37.12 -18.81
CA PHE A 21 10.91 -36.54 -17.47
C PHE A 21 12.00 -35.48 -17.44
N TYR A 22 11.61 -34.21 -17.45
CA TYR A 22 12.51 -33.10 -17.14
C TYR A 22 12.51 -32.86 -15.62
N ALA A 23 13.62 -33.19 -14.95
CA ALA A 23 13.86 -32.74 -13.59
C ALA A 23 14.38 -31.30 -13.65
N PHE A 24 13.65 -30.38 -13.03
CA PHE A 24 13.99 -28.95 -13.07
C PHE A 24 14.29 -28.43 -11.66
N ASN A 25 15.50 -27.92 -11.46
CA ASN A 25 15.90 -27.30 -10.20
C ASN A 25 16.06 -25.78 -10.40
N LEU A 26 15.13 -25.00 -9.87
CA LEU A 26 15.19 -23.53 -9.92
C LEU A 26 16.44 -22.99 -9.19
N GLU A 27 16.93 -23.71 -8.18
CA GLU A 27 18.13 -23.33 -7.43
C GLU A 27 19.39 -23.38 -8.31
N GLU A 28 19.51 -24.38 -9.19
CA GLU A 28 20.66 -24.49 -10.09
C GLU A 28 20.57 -23.53 -11.28
N LEU A 29 19.35 -23.19 -11.69
CA LEU A 29 19.11 -22.33 -12.85
C LEU A 29 19.51 -20.87 -12.58
N VAL A 30 19.24 -20.35 -11.38
CA VAL A 30 19.52 -18.95 -11.06
C VAL A 30 21.00 -18.78 -10.73
N PRO A 31 21.77 -18.00 -11.52
CA PRO A 31 23.20 -17.79 -11.32
C PRO A 31 23.51 -17.31 -9.90
N GLN A 32 24.62 -17.77 -9.31
CA GLN A 32 24.99 -17.45 -7.93
C GLN A 32 25.29 -15.96 -7.69
N ASP A 33 25.72 -15.25 -8.74
CA ASP A 33 26.01 -13.82 -8.76
C ASP A 33 24.76 -12.94 -9.01
N HIS A 34 23.58 -13.55 -9.18
CA HIS A 34 22.34 -12.82 -9.44
C HIS A 34 21.94 -11.91 -8.25
N LEU A 35 21.52 -10.68 -8.54
CA LEU A 35 21.15 -9.67 -7.53
C LEU A 35 20.13 -10.20 -6.50
N LEU A 36 19.09 -10.90 -6.97
CA LEU A 36 18.04 -11.43 -6.09
C LEU A 36 18.56 -12.47 -5.08
N ARG A 37 19.64 -13.21 -5.40
CA ARG A 37 20.30 -14.10 -4.42
C ARG A 37 20.98 -13.31 -3.34
N SER A 38 21.69 -12.24 -3.73
CA SER A 38 22.34 -11.37 -2.78
C SER A 38 21.33 -10.75 -1.81
N ILE A 39 20.17 -10.33 -2.32
CA ILE A 39 19.07 -9.80 -1.50
C ILE A 39 18.46 -10.90 -0.61
N ASP A 40 18.12 -12.06 -1.17
CA ASP A 40 17.45 -13.16 -0.44
C ASP A 40 18.22 -13.63 0.80
N ARG A 41 19.57 -13.58 0.77
CA ARG A 41 20.41 -13.91 1.93
C ARG A 41 20.14 -13.04 3.17
N PHE A 42 19.61 -11.84 2.99
CA PHE A 42 19.32 -10.90 4.08
C PHE A 42 17.82 -10.82 4.41
N LEU A 43 16.98 -11.59 3.71
CA LEU A 43 15.53 -11.58 3.94
C LEU A 43 15.13 -12.68 4.92
N ASP A 44 14.80 -12.28 6.14
CA ASP A 44 14.08 -13.11 7.10
C ASP A 44 12.67 -12.55 7.35
N PHE A 45 11.65 -13.33 6.99
CA PHE A 45 10.25 -12.97 7.16
C PHE A 45 9.58 -13.73 8.33
N THR A 46 10.34 -14.45 9.14
CA THR A 46 9.82 -15.24 10.26
C THR A 46 9.01 -14.36 11.23
N ASP A 47 9.56 -13.20 11.60
CA ASP A 47 8.88 -12.30 12.53
C ASP A 47 7.71 -11.55 11.88
N LEU A 48 7.79 -11.28 10.59
CA LEU A 48 6.67 -10.73 9.84
C LEU A 48 5.48 -11.70 9.83
N ARG A 49 5.73 -12.99 9.57
CA ARG A 49 4.68 -14.02 9.58
C ARG A 49 4.00 -14.08 10.94
N LYS A 50 4.77 -14.02 12.04
CA LYS A 50 4.22 -13.96 13.41
C LYS A 50 3.39 -12.70 13.63
N HIS A 51 3.89 -11.54 13.20
CA HIS A 51 3.20 -10.26 13.33
C HIS A 51 1.86 -10.24 12.59
N LEU A 52 1.81 -10.86 11.41
CA LEU A 52 0.61 -10.93 10.58
C LEU A 52 -0.32 -12.08 10.93
N ALA A 53 0.12 -13.09 11.69
CA ALA A 53 -0.69 -14.27 12.01
C ALA A 53 -2.12 -13.94 12.53
N PRO A 54 -2.34 -12.92 13.39
CA PRO A 54 -3.69 -12.56 13.85
C PRO A 54 -4.61 -12.06 12.73
N CYS A 55 -4.07 -11.51 11.64
CA CYS A 55 -4.83 -10.98 10.51
C CYS A 55 -5.26 -12.06 9.49
N TYR A 56 -4.82 -13.30 9.70
CA TYR A 56 -5.09 -14.43 8.82
C TYR A 56 -6.02 -15.44 9.52
N SER A 57 -7.14 -15.75 8.87
CA SER A 57 -8.05 -16.79 9.35
C SER A 57 -7.53 -18.17 8.97
N HIS A 58 -7.71 -19.15 9.87
CA HIS A 58 -7.48 -20.57 9.61
C HIS A 58 -8.66 -21.23 8.87
N THR A 59 -9.79 -20.54 8.74
CA THR A 59 -10.99 -21.00 8.02
C THR A 59 -11.32 -20.14 6.81
N GLY A 60 -11.90 -20.76 5.79
CA GLY A 60 -12.33 -20.10 4.55
C GLY A 60 -11.35 -20.27 3.39
N ARG A 61 -11.43 -19.36 2.40
CA ARG A 61 -10.52 -19.38 1.25
C ARG A 61 -9.10 -19.05 1.71
N PRO A 62 -8.08 -19.87 1.37
CA PRO A 62 -6.71 -19.57 1.73
C PRO A 62 -6.31 -18.21 1.15
N SER A 63 -5.82 -17.33 2.02
CA SER A 63 -5.29 -16.04 1.62
C SER A 63 -3.87 -16.19 1.10
N VAL A 64 -3.43 -15.24 0.27
CA VAL A 64 -2.06 -15.23 -0.27
C VAL A 64 -1.06 -15.01 0.87
N ASP A 65 0.04 -15.76 0.85
CA ASP A 65 1.13 -15.65 1.83
C ASP A 65 1.69 -14.21 1.83
N PRO A 66 1.73 -13.53 2.98
CA PRO A 66 2.28 -12.18 3.05
C PRO A 66 3.76 -12.11 2.65
N GLU A 67 4.54 -13.16 2.91
CA GLU A 67 5.95 -13.21 2.50
C GLU A 67 6.05 -13.18 0.97
N LEU A 68 5.25 -14.00 0.28
CA LEU A 68 5.19 -14.00 -1.17
C LEU A 68 4.89 -12.59 -1.69
N MET A 69 3.87 -11.93 -1.15
CA MET A 69 3.50 -10.58 -1.59
C MET A 69 4.63 -9.57 -1.44
N ILE A 70 5.37 -9.60 -0.33
CA ILE A 70 6.47 -8.66 -0.10
C ILE A 70 7.65 -8.97 -1.01
N ARG A 71 7.97 -10.25 -1.24
CA ARG A 71 9.00 -10.65 -2.22
C ARG A 71 8.66 -10.14 -3.63
N MET A 72 7.40 -10.27 -4.05
CA MET A 72 6.95 -9.70 -5.32
C MET A 72 7.17 -8.17 -5.35
N LEU A 73 6.77 -7.45 -4.30
CA LEU A 73 6.97 -6.00 -4.23
C LEU A 73 8.45 -5.60 -4.26
N LEU A 74 9.32 -6.35 -3.56
CA LEU A 74 10.76 -6.11 -3.56
C LEU A 74 11.35 -6.23 -4.98
N ILE A 75 10.94 -7.24 -5.76
CA ILE A 75 11.34 -7.33 -7.18
C ILE A 75 10.95 -6.03 -7.91
N GLY A 76 9.70 -5.59 -7.73
CA GLY A 76 9.21 -4.37 -8.37
C GLY A 76 10.03 -3.13 -8.03
N TYR A 77 10.37 -2.96 -6.75
CA TYR A 77 11.20 -1.84 -6.30
C TYR A 77 12.66 -1.94 -6.75
N CYS A 78 13.28 -3.11 -6.63
CA CYS A 78 14.70 -3.31 -6.97
C CYS A 78 14.96 -3.22 -8.47
N LEU A 79 14.03 -3.68 -9.30
CA LEU A 79 14.16 -3.71 -10.76
C LEU A 79 13.38 -2.59 -11.47
N GLY A 80 12.75 -1.70 -10.72
CA GLY A 80 12.08 -0.51 -11.25
C GLY A 80 10.74 -0.79 -11.95
N ILE A 81 10.10 -1.95 -11.72
CA ILE A 81 8.78 -2.27 -12.28
C ILE A 81 7.71 -1.49 -11.49
N ARG A 82 7.13 -0.47 -12.13
CA ARG A 82 6.18 0.45 -11.48
C ARG A 82 4.73 -0.04 -11.50
N SER A 83 4.42 -1.06 -12.28
CA SER A 83 3.06 -1.58 -12.45
C SER A 83 2.93 -2.96 -11.82
N GLU A 84 1.99 -3.13 -10.88
CA GLU A 84 1.69 -4.43 -10.26
C GLU A 84 1.20 -5.47 -11.28
N ARG A 85 0.54 -5.02 -12.35
CA ARG A 85 0.13 -5.90 -13.46
C ARG A 85 1.34 -6.43 -14.21
N GLN A 86 2.24 -5.52 -14.59
CA GLN A 86 3.49 -5.88 -15.24
C GLN A 86 4.34 -6.77 -14.32
N LEU A 87 4.37 -6.48 -13.02
CA LEU A 87 5.08 -7.30 -12.03
C LEU A 87 4.54 -8.75 -12.02
N CYS A 88 3.22 -8.94 -12.02
CA CYS A 88 2.64 -10.27 -12.11
C CYS A 88 3.00 -10.98 -13.42
N GLU A 89 3.02 -10.27 -14.55
CA GLU A 89 3.42 -10.81 -15.86
C GLU A 89 4.90 -11.22 -15.86
N GLU A 90 5.78 -10.33 -15.41
CA GLU A 90 7.22 -10.55 -15.27
C GLU A 90 7.52 -11.76 -14.38
N ILE A 91 6.82 -11.90 -13.25
CA ILE A 91 6.98 -13.05 -12.36
C ILE A 91 6.46 -14.34 -13.01
N ASN A 92 5.44 -14.27 -13.88
CA ASN A 92 5.01 -15.46 -14.61
C ASN A 92 6.06 -15.93 -15.62
N LEU A 93 6.74 -14.99 -16.28
CA LEU A 93 7.67 -15.27 -17.38
C LEU A 93 9.09 -15.54 -16.91
N ASN A 94 9.53 -14.92 -15.83
CA ASN A 94 10.92 -14.94 -15.37
C ASN A 94 11.14 -15.95 -14.23
N LEU A 95 11.95 -16.97 -14.52
CA LEU A 95 12.24 -18.05 -13.56
C LEU A 95 13.05 -17.58 -12.35
N ALA A 96 13.91 -16.57 -12.49
CA ALA A 96 14.64 -16.00 -11.35
C ALA A 96 13.70 -15.29 -10.38
N TYR A 97 12.64 -14.67 -10.90
CA TYR A 97 11.63 -13.99 -10.07
C TYR A 97 10.75 -15.01 -9.33
N ARG A 98 10.36 -16.10 -10.00
CA ARG A 98 9.68 -17.24 -9.36
C ARG A 98 10.53 -17.85 -8.25
N TRP A 99 11.80 -18.09 -8.52
CA TRP A 99 12.76 -18.59 -7.53
C TRP A 99 12.80 -17.68 -6.29
N PHE A 100 12.96 -16.37 -6.50
CA PHE A 100 13.01 -15.41 -5.40
C PHE A 100 11.70 -15.35 -4.60
N CYS A 101 10.57 -15.55 -5.27
CA CYS A 101 9.23 -15.61 -4.67
C CYS A 101 8.91 -16.96 -4.01
N ARG A 102 9.83 -17.95 -4.03
CA ARG A 102 9.61 -19.32 -3.55
C ARG A 102 8.43 -20.02 -4.26
N LEU A 103 8.20 -19.67 -5.53
CA LEU A 103 7.19 -20.31 -6.39
C LEU A 103 7.83 -21.39 -7.25
N SER A 104 7.24 -22.59 -7.24
CA SER A 104 7.51 -23.63 -8.24
C SER A 104 7.02 -23.17 -9.62
N ILE A 105 7.51 -23.76 -10.71
CA ILE A 105 7.09 -23.45 -12.10
C ILE A 105 5.59 -23.60 -12.32
N THR A 106 4.97 -24.57 -11.64
CA THR A 106 3.54 -24.85 -11.75
C THR A 106 2.67 -23.94 -10.88
N ASP A 107 3.27 -23.25 -9.91
CA ASP A 107 2.50 -22.44 -8.98
C ASP A 107 1.88 -21.24 -9.68
N LYS A 108 0.65 -20.94 -9.27
CA LYS A 108 -0.11 -19.81 -9.79
C LYS A 108 0.37 -18.51 -9.13
N VAL A 109 0.78 -17.56 -9.96
CA VAL A 109 1.10 -16.20 -9.49
C VAL A 109 -0.19 -15.50 -9.04
N PRO A 110 -0.19 -14.83 -7.87
CA PRO A 110 -1.32 -14.03 -7.42
C PRO A 110 -1.73 -12.97 -8.44
N ASP A 111 -3.04 -12.68 -8.50
CA ASP A 111 -3.54 -11.59 -9.35
C ASP A 111 -3.16 -10.22 -8.77
N HIS A 112 -2.89 -9.27 -9.65
CA HIS A 112 -2.53 -7.89 -9.30
C HIS A 112 -3.53 -7.21 -8.35
N SER A 113 -4.82 -7.52 -8.43
CA SER A 113 -5.83 -6.97 -7.51
C SER A 113 -5.62 -7.38 -6.04
N THR A 114 -4.80 -8.40 -5.79
CA THR A 114 -4.44 -8.86 -4.44
C THR A 114 -3.60 -7.82 -3.71
N PHE A 115 -2.73 -7.08 -4.42
CA PHE A 115 -1.89 -6.05 -3.82
C PHE A 115 -2.71 -4.91 -3.26
N SER A 116 -3.62 -4.35 -4.07
CA SER A 116 -4.48 -3.25 -3.63
C SER A 116 -5.40 -3.67 -2.48
N LYS A 117 -5.98 -4.88 -2.51
CA LYS A 117 -6.82 -5.40 -1.43
C LYS A 117 -6.07 -5.55 -0.11
N ASN A 118 -4.87 -6.15 -0.12
CA ASN A 118 -4.10 -6.29 1.12
C ASN A 118 -3.51 -4.97 1.60
N ARG A 119 -3.11 -4.07 0.69
CA ARG A 119 -2.61 -2.72 1.05
C ARG A 119 -3.65 -1.90 1.79
N HIS A 120 -4.92 -1.96 1.38
CA HIS A 120 -5.98 -1.17 2.03
C HIS A 120 -6.64 -1.89 3.21
N GLY A 121 -6.56 -3.23 3.26
CA GLY A 121 -7.02 -4.03 4.39
C GLY A 121 -5.86 -4.42 5.32
N ARG A 122 -5.55 -5.73 5.35
CA ARG A 122 -4.63 -6.36 6.31
C ARG A 122 -3.31 -5.64 6.56
N PHE A 123 -2.62 -5.18 5.51
CA PHE A 123 -1.29 -4.56 5.67
C PHE A 123 -1.37 -3.18 6.30
N ARG A 124 -2.47 -2.46 6.09
CA ARG A 124 -2.72 -1.19 6.75
C ARG A 124 -3.15 -1.41 8.19
N GLU A 125 -4.10 -2.32 8.43
CA GLU A 125 -4.59 -2.62 9.78
C GLU A 125 -3.50 -3.14 10.72
N SER A 126 -2.51 -3.85 10.18
CA SER A 126 -1.36 -4.39 10.93
C SER A 126 -0.10 -3.54 10.85
N GLU A 127 -0.12 -2.39 10.16
CA GLU A 127 1.07 -1.56 9.93
C GLU A 127 2.26 -2.36 9.37
N ALA A 128 1.98 -3.34 8.49
CA ALA A 128 2.96 -4.33 8.04
C ALA A 128 4.22 -3.73 7.41
N PHE A 129 4.05 -2.70 6.55
CA PHE A 129 5.18 -2.02 5.93
C PHE A 129 6.03 -1.26 6.94
N ARG A 130 5.39 -0.66 7.94
CA ARG A 130 6.10 0.02 9.02
C ARG A 130 6.93 -0.98 9.82
N PHE A 131 6.33 -2.12 10.17
CA PHE A 131 7.02 -3.20 10.86
C PHE A 131 8.26 -3.69 10.08
N VAL A 132 8.11 -4.00 8.78
CA VAL A 132 9.24 -4.42 7.94
C VAL A 132 10.33 -3.35 7.88
N PHE A 133 9.95 -2.08 7.71
CA PHE A 133 10.89 -0.97 7.66
C PHE A 133 11.69 -0.83 8.97
N GLU A 134 11.03 -0.97 10.12
CA GLU A 134 11.69 -0.93 11.42
C GLU A 134 12.65 -2.11 11.62
N GLN A 135 12.30 -3.32 11.15
CA GLN A 135 13.22 -4.46 11.18
C GLN A 135 14.48 -4.20 10.34
N ILE A 136 14.32 -3.61 9.15
CA ILE A 136 15.47 -3.25 8.30
C ILE A 136 16.36 -2.22 9.01
N ILE A 137 15.79 -1.16 9.58
CA ILE A 137 16.56 -0.16 10.33
C ILE A 137 17.29 -0.80 11.51
N LYS A 138 16.60 -1.64 12.28
CA LYS A 138 17.19 -2.34 13.42
C LYS A 138 18.41 -3.15 12.97
N ARG A 139 18.30 -3.88 11.86
CA ARG A 139 19.42 -4.65 11.31
C ARG A 139 20.56 -3.73 10.86
N CYS A 140 20.27 -2.62 10.20
CA CYS A 140 21.29 -1.65 9.81
C CYS A 140 22.03 -1.05 11.01
N ILE A 141 21.36 -0.84 12.14
CA ILE A 141 22.00 -0.41 13.40
C ILE A 141 22.91 -1.51 13.94
N GLU A 142 22.43 -2.77 13.99
CA GLU A 142 23.21 -3.92 14.46
C GLU A 142 24.48 -4.16 13.63
N GLU A 143 24.41 -3.94 12.32
CA GLU A 143 25.54 -4.05 11.38
C GLU A 143 26.43 -2.78 11.37
N GLY A 144 26.12 -1.77 12.19
CA GLY A 144 26.90 -0.53 12.27
C GLY A 144 26.79 0.39 11.05
N LEU A 145 25.80 0.18 10.18
CA LEU A 145 25.55 1.02 9.00
C LEU A 145 24.91 2.37 9.38
N ILE A 146 24.28 2.46 10.55
CA ILE A 146 23.62 3.66 11.05
C ILE A 146 24.26 4.05 12.39
N GLY A 147 25.10 5.09 12.38
CA GLY A 147 25.78 5.61 13.59
C GLY A 147 24.91 6.52 14.46
N GLY A 148 23.78 7.04 13.95
CA GLY A 148 22.87 7.90 14.71
C GLY A 148 23.38 9.33 14.98
N GLU A 149 24.53 9.72 14.43
CA GLU A 149 25.19 11.00 14.73
C GLU A 149 24.65 12.20 13.94
N GLY A 150 23.88 11.98 12.87
CA GLY A 150 23.31 13.05 12.04
C GLY A 150 21.88 12.74 11.59
N PHE A 151 20.98 13.69 11.79
CA PHE A 151 19.59 13.64 11.32
C PHE A 151 19.40 14.67 10.21
N ALA A 152 19.07 14.20 9.00
CA ALA A 152 18.71 15.04 7.87
C ALA A 152 17.23 14.83 7.53
N VAL A 153 16.48 15.93 7.40
CA VAL A 153 15.09 15.91 6.97
C VAL A 153 15.02 16.57 5.60
N ASP A 154 14.69 15.79 4.57
CA ASP A 154 14.33 16.32 3.27
C ASP A 154 12.80 16.34 3.14
N ALA A 155 12.25 17.45 2.65
CA ALA A 155 10.81 17.65 2.53
C ALA A 155 10.45 18.04 1.09
N SER A 156 9.64 17.21 0.44
CA SER A 156 9.08 17.52 -0.88
C SER A 156 7.78 18.31 -0.74
N VAL A 157 7.71 19.50 -1.36
CA VAL A 157 6.47 20.29 -1.40
C VAL A 157 5.53 19.68 -2.44
N VAL A 158 4.47 19.01 -1.99
CA VAL A 158 3.40 18.54 -2.87
C VAL A 158 2.44 19.69 -3.15
N LYS A 159 2.27 20.04 -4.43
CA LYS A 159 1.30 21.04 -4.86
C LYS A 159 -0.12 20.50 -4.65
N ALA A 160 -0.86 21.07 -3.71
CA ALA A 160 -2.26 20.71 -3.49
C ALA A 160 -3.12 21.08 -4.71
N ASP A 161 -3.95 20.16 -5.21
CA ASP A 161 -4.97 20.44 -6.23
C ASP A 161 -6.19 21.11 -5.57
N ALA A 162 -5.97 22.35 -5.14
CA ALA A 162 -6.93 23.15 -4.40
C ALA A 162 -7.26 24.42 -5.18
N SER A 163 -7.64 24.27 -6.45
CA SER A 163 -7.96 25.41 -7.32
C SER A 163 -9.18 26.19 -6.78
N ARG A 164 -9.10 27.52 -6.82
CA ARG A 164 -10.25 28.41 -6.51
C ARG A 164 -11.22 28.53 -7.69
N GLN A 165 -10.86 27.97 -8.84
CA GLN A 165 -11.69 27.96 -10.05
C GLN A 165 -12.68 26.79 -10.09
N ARG A 166 -12.37 25.68 -9.39
CA ARG A 166 -13.32 24.57 -9.15
C ARG A 166 -14.18 24.84 -7.92
N TYR A 167 -14.72 26.05 -7.85
CA TYR A 167 -15.64 26.51 -6.84
C TYR A 167 -17.02 26.57 -7.49
N HIS A 168 -18.04 25.98 -6.87
CA HIS A 168 -19.42 26.20 -7.25
C HIS A 168 -20.08 27.06 -6.17
N GLU A 169 -20.74 28.14 -6.59
CA GLU A 169 -21.64 28.95 -5.76
C GLU A 169 -23.03 28.33 -5.88
N ASP A 170 -23.21 27.09 -5.42
CA ASP A 170 -24.53 26.48 -5.39
C ASP A 170 -25.13 26.65 -3.99
N ASP A 171 -25.95 27.69 -3.84
CA ASP A 171 -27.02 27.77 -2.83
C ASP A 171 -28.38 27.35 -3.45
N ASP A 172 -28.40 26.87 -4.70
CA ASP A 172 -29.62 26.46 -5.42
C ASP A 172 -29.76 24.92 -5.50
N ASP A 173 -29.43 24.24 -4.42
CA ASP A 173 -29.89 22.88 -4.17
C ASP A 173 -31.39 22.95 -3.78
N ASP A 174 -32.27 23.34 -4.73
CA ASP A 174 -33.72 23.16 -4.61
C ASP A 174 -34.01 21.66 -4.63
N TRP A 175 -33.84 21.02 -3.47
CA TRP A 175 -34.19 19.62 -3.22
C TRP A 175 -35.70 19.36 -3.21
N GLY A 176 -36.50 20.24 -3.83
CA GLY A 176 -37.92 20.05 -4.04
C GLY A 176 -38.68 19.86 -2.74
N GLY A 177 -39.08 20.97 -2.09
CA GLY A 177 -40.07 21.00 -1.02
C GLY A 177 -39.96 19.85 -0.02
N GLY A 178 -39.02 19.97 0.92
CA GLY A 178 -38.79 18.99 1.98
C GLY A 178 -40.09 18.54 2.67
N SER A 179 -40.17 17.25 2.99
CA SER A 179 -41.33 16.66 3.67
C SER A 179 -41.62 17.38 4.99
N ARG A 180 -42.88 17.38 5.45
CA ARG A 180 -43.32 18.13 6.65
C ARG A 180 -42.43 17.93 7.88
N ALA A 181 -41.88 16.73 8.06
CA ALA A 181 -40.98 16.40 9.16
C ALA A 181 -39.60 17.09 9.06
N ILE A 182 -39.10 17.35 7.84
CA ILE A 182 -37.85 18.09 7.60
C ILE A 182 -38.06 19.57 7.95
N ASN A 183 -39.23 20.14 7.60
CA ASN A 183 -39.53 21.53 7.92
C ASN A 183 -39.76 21.73 9.43
N GLU A 184 -40.42 20.80 10.13
CA GLU A 184 -40.56 20.86 11.60
C GLU A 184 -39.20 20.75 12.32
N TYR A 185 -38.29 19.91 11.81
CA TYR A 185 -36.91 19.84 12.31
C TYR A 185 -36.12 21.13 12.00
N LEU A 186 -36.35 21.68 10.81
CA LEU A 186 -36.02 23.04 10.34
C LEU A 186 -36.28 24.11 11.41
N ASP A 187 -37.56 24.24 11.74
CA ASP A 187 -38.08 25.27 12.63
C ASP A 187 -37.61 25.08 14.07
N ALA A 188 -37.52 23.84 14.55
CA ALA A 188 -36.99 23.53 15.88
C ALA A 188 -35.51 23.94 16.03
N LEU A 189 -34.70 23.83 14.98
CA LEU A 189 -33.30 24.29 14.99
C LEU A 189 -33.18 25.82 14.96
N HIS A 190 -34.17 26.52 14.41
CA HIS A 190 -34.22 27.98 14.39
C HIS A 190 -34.66 28.58 15.74
N GLU A 191 -35.52 27.90 16.51
CA GLU A 191 -35.89 28.31 17.88
C GLU A 191 -34.72 28.25 18.87
N ASP A 192 -33.79 27.31 18.72
CA ASP A 192 -32.61 27.14 19.58
C ASP A 192 -31.48 28.17 19.30
N GLY A 193 -31.71 29.16 18.44
CA GLY A 193 -30.77 30.27 18.18
C GLY A 193 -29.46 29.87 17.49
N SER A 194 -29.31 28.60 17.10
CA SER A 194 -28.18 28.09 16.34
C SER A 194 -28.30 28.51 14.88
N SER A 195 -27.95 29.76 14.57
CA SER A 195 -27.70 30.16 13.18
C SER A 195 -26.43 29.48 12.67
N ILE A 196 -26.59 28.31 12.04
CA ILE A 196 -25.54 27.74 11.21
C ILE A 196 -25.54 28.58 9.94
N THR A 197 -24.77 29.66 9.90
CA THR A 197 -24.48 30.32 8.62
C THR A 197 -23.80 29.27 7.74
N PRO A 198 -24.40 28.84 6.61
CA PRO A 198 -23.72 27.93 5.71
C PRO A 198 -22.40 28.59 5.31
N ALA A 199 -21.33 27.81 5.31
CA ALA A 199 -20.08 28.31 4.75
C ALA A 199 -20.43 28.70 3.32
N LYS A 200 -20.21 29.96 2.97
CA LYS A 200 -20.53 30.58 1.67
C LYS A 200 -20.00 29.81 0.45
N ASN A 201 -19.20 28.78 0.71
CA ASN A 201 -18.19 28.26 -0.15
C ASN A 201 -17.72 26.88 0.40
N VAL A 202 -18.06 25.78 -0.28
CA VAL A 202 -17.65 24.39 0.04
C VAL A 202 -16.94 23.75 -1.17
N SER A 203 -15.82 23.04 -0.93
CA SER A 203 -15.09 22.36 -2.00
C SER A 203 -15.64 20.94 -2.22
N GLN A 204 -15.89 20.56 -3.47
CA GLN A 204 -16.34 19.20 -3.84
C GLN A 204 -15.34 18.09 -3.45
N THR A 205 -14.04 18.39 -3.46
CA THR A 205 -12.98 17.41 -3.24
C THR A 205 -12.55 17.31 -1.78
N ASP A 206 -12.83 18.34 -0.97
CA ASP A 206 -12.58 18.35 0.47
C ASP A 206 -13.66 19.18 1.19
N PRO A 207 -14.71 18.55 1.75
CA PRO A 207 -15.78 19.26 2.45
C PRO A 207 -15.28 19.93 3.75
N ARG A 208 -14.09 19.60 4.26
CA ARG A 208 -13.49 20.26 5.43
C ARG A 208 -12.81 21.59 5.08
N ARG A 209 -12.64 21.90 3.78
CA ARG A 209 -12.13 23.19 3.26
C ARG A 209 -13.23 24.27 3.20
N ALA A 210 -14.23 24.19 4.07
CA ALA A 210 -15.21 25.25 4.25
C ALA A 210 -14.50 26.50 4.79
N GLY A 211 -14.54 27.59 4.03
CA GLY A 211 -13.77 28.81 4.31
C GLY A 211 -14.25 29.56 5.57
N ARG A 212 -13.88 29.10 6.77
CA ARG A 212 -13.99 29.93 7.98
C ARG A 212 -12.85 30.95 7.97
N ARG A 213 -13.17 32.21 7.63
CA ARG A 213 -12.25 33.32 7.91
C ARG A 213 -12.26 33.56 9.42
N HIS A 214 -11.29 33.00 10.14
CA HIS A 214 -11.01 33.52 11.49
C HIS A 214 -10.42 34.94 11.35
N PRO A 215 -10.96 35.96 12.03
CA PRO A 215 -10.27 37.24 12.13
C PRO A 215 -8.93 37.00 12.83
N ALA A 216 -7.87 37.61 12.31
CA ALA A 216 -6.48 37.36 12.68
C ALA A 216 -6.25 37.44 14.20
N ALA A 217 -6.30 36.29 14.87
CA ALA A 217 -5.85 36.14 16.24
C ALA A 217 -4.44 35.53 16.20
N ARG A 218 -3.51 36.34 16.71
CA ARG A 218 -2.10 36.04 16.95
C ARG A 218 -1.92 34.65 17.55
N LEU A 219 -1.27 33.74 16.82
CA LEU A 219 -0.99 32.38 17.28
C LEU A 219 0.13 32.44 18.33
N THR A 220 -0.22 32.58 19.61
CA THR A 220 0.69 32.23 20.71
C THR A 220 0.56 30.74 20.97
N MET A 221 1.67 30.03 20.82
CA MET A 221 1.81 28.64 21.27
C MET A 221 1.58 28.52 22.78
N LEU A 222 1.16 27.32 23.19
CA LEU A 222 0.98 26.79 24.56
C LEU A 222 -0.45 26.85 25.10
N THR A 223 -1.15 25.72 25.01
CA THR A 223 -1.72 25.02 26.17
C THR A 223 -2.15 23.59 25.77
N PRO A 224 -1.77 22.53 26.50
CA PRO A 224 -2.25 21.17 26.28
C PRO A 224 -3.70 20.99 26.78
N PRO A 225 -4.48 20.04 26.24
CA PRO A 225 -5.85 19.82 26.70
C PRO A 225 -5.82 19.08 28.04
N THR A 226 -6.08 19.82 29.12
CA THR A 226 -6.52 19.22 30.38
C THR A 226 -8.04 19.37 30.41
N ILE A 227 -8.78 18.27 30.53
CA ILE A 227 -10.03 18.11 31.31
C ILE A 227 -10.51 16.65 31.16
N TRP A 228 -10.34 15.87 32.24
CA TRP A 228 -11.42 15.05 32.79
C TRP A 228 -11.25 14.98 34.30
N SER A 229 -12.00 15.82 35.01
CA SER A 229 -12.37 15.60 36.41
C SER A 229 -13.41 16.64 36.80
N THR A 230 -14.66 16.24 36.95
CA THR A 230 -15.63 16.94 37.81
C THR A 230 -15.86 16.09 39.05
N PRO A 231 -15.74 16.65 40.27
CA PRO A 231 -16.26 16.01 41.47
C PRO A 231 -17.75 16.37 41.64
N ARG A 232 -18.57 15.37 42.02
CA ARG A 232 -19.94 15.57 42.51
C ARG A 232 -19.91 16.36 43.82
N PRO A 233 -20.79 17.36 44.03
CA PRO A 233 -21.02 17.89 45.36
C PRO A 233 -22.02 16.98 46.10
N GLY A 234 -21.61 16.53 47.29
CA GLY A 234 -22.50 15.93 48.28
C GLY A 234 -22.35 16.68 49.60
N SER A 235 -23.49 17.02 50.21
CA SER A 235 -23.72 17.24 51.65
C SER A 235 -25.16 17.76 51.80
N SER A 236 -25.97 17.45 52.80
CA SER A 236 -25.94 16.52 53.93
C SER A 236 -27.34 16.57 54.53
N SER A 237 -27.73 15.47 55.16
CA SER A 237 -28.73 15.33 56.23
C SER A 237 -29.29 16.61 56.89
N MET A 238 -30.63 16.73 56.89
CA MET A 238 -31.49 16.69 58.10
C MET A 238 -32.90 16.31 57.70
#